data_AF-B7P5D6-F1
#
_entry.id   AF-B7P5D6-F1
#
_cell.length_a   1.000
_cell.length_b   1.000
_cell.length_c   1.000
_cell.angle_alpha   90.00
_cell.angle_beta   90.00
_cell.angle_gamma   90.00
#
_symmetry.space_group_name_H-M   'P 1'
#
loop_
_entity.id
_entity.type
_entity.pdbx_description
1 polymer ?
#
loop_
_entity_poly.entity_id
_entity_poly.type
_entity_poly.pdbx_seq_one_letter_code
_entity_poly.pdbx_strand_id
1 'polypeptide(L)'
;MRIYYLGDATLCIMDPGSELETLDAGLSKMPSSGSTQVLVRRDTGAVASLPSSSLDDARQTERSLKCLQSQLKQQVCVARALSTSSALRQQPTLSSLPQEVRAYVEEKQRICQPSTVHVCDGSDAENSHLLDLMLKSGSIVPLPKYRNCYLARTDPADVARVESRTFISTERREDTIPTPKEGVKGTLGNWMSPSDLQKALDERFPGCMKGRTMYVIPFSMGPLGSPLGKIGIQLTDSPYVVASMRIMTRMGADVLKALGNNGFIKCLHSVGQPLPMASEWNEPLLCL
;
A
#
# COMPACT_ATOMS: atom_id res chain seq x y z
N MET A 1 -2.71 -6.93 -26.54
CA MET A 1 -1.72 -6.03 -25.91
C MET A 1 -1.63 -6.37 -24.43
N ARG A 2 -0.58 -7.09 -24.02
CA ARG A 2 -0.29 -7.36 -22.59
C ARG A 2 0.70 -6.29 -22.15
N ILE A 3 0.26 -5.34 -21.34
CA ILE A 3 1.14 -4.30 -20.81
C ILE A 3 1.63 -4.80 -19.45
N TYR A 4 2.91 -5.18 -19.39
CA TYR A 4 3.58 -5.50 -18.13
C TYR A 4 4.13 -4.19 -17.58
N TYR A 5 3.51 -3.66 -16.54
CA TYR A 5 4.04 -2.51 -15.82
C TYR A 5 5.13 -3.01 -14.86
N LEU A 6 6.38 -2.68 -15.17
CA LEU A 6 7.48 -2.60 -14.21
C LEU A 6 7.60 -1.11 -13.87
N GLY A 7 7.07 -0.69 -12.73
CA GLY A 7 7.02 0.73 -12.41
C GLY A 7 6.47 1.02 -11.04
N ASP A 8 7.39 1.50 -10.21
CA ASP A 8 7.25 1.90 -8.82
C ASP A 8 6.58 3.26 -8.66
N ALA A 9 5.99 3.50 -7.48
CA ALA A 9 5.32 4.76 -7.15
C ALA A 9 5.54 5.13 -5.68
N THR A 10 6.36 6.15 -5.39
CA THR A 10 6.31 6.85 -4.11
C THR A 10 4.98 7.63 -4.02
N LEU A 11 4.05 7.13 -3.22
CA LEU A 11 2.74 7.71 -2.93
C LEU A 11 2.59 8.00 -1.42
N CYS A 12 2.23 9.24 -1.09
CA CYS A 12 1.64 9.56 0.20
C CYS A 12 0.20 9.01 0.20
N ILE A 13 -0.05 7.97 1.00
CA ILE A 13 -1.38 7.42 1.24
C ILE A 13 -2.16 8.47 2.04
N MET A 14 -2.97 9.28 1.36
CA MET A 14 -3.89 10.26 1.93
C MET A 14 -5.33 9.92 1.56
N ASP A 15 -6.23 9.96 2.53
CA ASP A 15 -7.67 9.70 2.36
C ASP A 15 -8.36 10.89 1.64
N PRO A 16 -9.32 10.68 0.72
CA PRO A 16 -10.08 11.76 0.10
C PRO A 16 -11.12 12.30 1.10
N GLY A 17 -10.66 13.07 2.09
CA GLY A 17 -11.53 13.63 3.12
C GLY A 17 -10.91 14.70 4.02
N SER A 18 -9.62 15.03 3.86
CA SER A 18 -9.00 16.14 4.58
C SER A 18 -9.08 17.44 3.76
N GLU A 19 -9.88 18.39 4.23
CA GLU A 19 -9.88 19.77 3.72
C GLU A 19 -8.46 20.37 3.81
N LEU A 20 -7.98 20.91 2.69
CA LEU A 20 -6.76 21.71 2.61
C LEU A 20 -7.09 23.12 3.14
N GLU A 21 -6.86 23.37 4.41
CA GLU A 21 -6.69 24.75 4.87
C GLU A 21 -5.33 25.27 4.36
N THR A 22 -5.38 26.09 3.31
CA THR A 22 -4.24 26.88 2.84
C THR A 22 -3.88 27.93 3.90
N LEU A 23 -2.72 27.76 4.54
CA LEU A 23 -2.06 28.83 5.27
C LEU A 23 -0.82 29.26 4.49
N ASP A 24 -0.94 30.44 3.87
CA ASP A 24 0.17 31.21 3.29
C ASP A 24 1.29 31.37 4.33
N ALA A 25 2.46 30.82 4.02
CA ALA A 25 3.69 31.15 4.72
C ALA A 25 4.71 31.64 3.69
N GLY A 26 4.88 32.96 3.67
CA GLY A 26 5.74 33.67 2.75
C GLY A 26 7.22 33.27 2.86
N LEU A 27 7.89 33.41 1.71
CA LEU A 27 9.34 33.39 1.58
C LEU A 27 10.01 34.33 2.59
N SER A 28 10.96 33.82 3.38
CA SER A 28 12.24 34.51 3.58
C SER A 28 13.33 33.62 4.20
N LYS A 29 14.48 33.63 3.52
CA LYS A 29 15.89 33.49 3.94
C LYS A 29 16.21 32.87 5.31
N MET A 30 17.00 31.79 5.26
CA MET A 30 17.95 31.38 6.31
C MET A 30 19.01 32.49 6.55
N PRO A 31 19.51 32.63 7.78
CA PRO A 31 20.92 32.26 7.98
C PRO A 31 21.23 31.51 9.29
N SER A 32 22.48 31.07 9.32
CA SER A 32 23.25 30.23 10.22
C SER A 32 23.38 30.63 11.70
N SER A 33 23.64 29.58 12.50
CA SER A 33 24.30 29.55 13.81
C SER A 33 23.46 29.91 15.03
N GLY A 34 23.66 29.14 16.10
CA GLY A 34 23.23 29.48 17.47
C GLY A 34 22.21 28.52 18.05
N SER A 35 22.69 27.58 18.86
CA SER A 35 21.89 26.82 19.81
C SER A 35 20.92 27.74 20.56
N THR A 36 19.61 27.48 20.46
CA THR A 36 18.62 28.11 21.34
C THR A 36 17.61 27.05 21.76
N GLN A 37 17.73 26.62 23.02
CA GLN A 37 16.72 25.84 23.70
C GLN A 37 15.51 26.75 23.98
N VAL A 38 14.31 26.33 23.58
CA VAL A 38 13.08 27.04 23.92
C VAL A 38 12.48 26.42 25.18
N LEU A 39 12.65 27.16 26.28
CA LEU A 39 11.99 26.98 27.56
C LEU A 39 10.48 27.25 27.41
N VAL A 40 9.64 26.24 27.58
CA VAL A 40 8.19 26.45 27.67
C VAL A 40 7.80 26.73 29.12
N ARG A 41 7.39 27.98 29.36
CA ARG A 41 6.81 28.52 30.59
C ARG A 41 5.58 27.69 30.99
N ARG A 42 5.54 27.19 32.23
CA ARG A 42 4.30 26.74 32.89
C ARG A 42 3.62 27.96 33.47
N ASP A 43 2.41 28.25 33.01
CA ASP A 43 1.55 29.23 33.66
C ASP A 43 1.13 28.70 35.03
N THR A 44 1.44 29.49 36.05
CA THR A 44 0.97 29.37 37.43
C THR A 44 -0.47 29.84 37.50
N GLY A 45 -1.41 28.89 37.57
CA GLY A 45 -2.80 29.11 37.99
C GLY A 45 -2.93 28.92 39.51
N ALA A 46 -3.65 29.85 40.15
CA ALA A 46 -3.72 30.07 41.58
C ALA A 46 -4.21 28.88 42.43
N VAL A 47 -3.64 28.78 43.63
CA VAL A 47 -4.08 27.87 44.71
C VAL A 47 -5.28 28.50 45.40
N ALA A 48 -6.46 27.88 45.27
CA ALA A 48 -7.61 28.13 46.12
C ALA A 48 -7.65 27.06 47.23
N SER A 49 -7.71 27.51 48.48
CA SER A 49 -7.81 26.67 49.67
C SER A 49 -9.19 26.01 49.76
N LEU A 50 -9.21 24.69 49.98
CA LEU A 50 -10.40 23.91 50.34
C LEU A 50 -10.13 23.14 51.65
N PRO A 51 -11.18 22.89 52.46
CA PRO A 51 -11.04 22.38 53.81
C PRO A 51 -10.55 20.93 53.84
N SER A 52 -9.79 20.61 54.88
CA SER A 52 -9.20 19.31 55.14
C SER A 52 -10.26 18.30 55.60
N SER A 53 -10.87 17.58 54.65
CA SER A 53 -11.48 16.28 54.89
C SER A 53 -11.23 15.35 53.70
N SER A 54 -10.61 14.20 54.00
CA SER A 54 -10.43 12.98 53.20
C SER A 54 -9.54 13.01 51.94
N LEU A 55 -8.22 13.12 52.18
CA LEU A 55 -7.18 12.68 51.21
C LEU A 55 -7.28 11.19 50.82
N ASP A 56 -7.93 10.37 51.64
CA ASP A 56 -8.16 8.95 51.36
C ASP A 56 -9.27 8.72 50.32
N ASP A 57 -10.33 9.54 50.30
CA ASP A 57 -11.41 9.43 49.31
C ASP A 57 -10.92 9.80 47.90
N ALA A 58 -10.06 10.81 47.77
CA ALA A 58 -9.48 11.19 46.49
C ALA A 58 -8.60 10.07 45.90
N ARG A 59 -7.80 9.39 46.74
CA ARG A 59 -6.97 8.24 46.31
C ARG A 59 -7.80 7.01 45.97
N GLN A 60 -8.89 6.77 46.71
CA GLN A 60 -9.84 5.69 46.43
C GLN A 60 -10.53 5.91 45.07
N THR A 61 -10.90 7.16 44.77
CA THR A 61 -11.54 7.55 43.51
C THR A 61 -10.59 7.43 42.32
N GLU A 62 -9.32 7.84 42.48
CA GLU A 62 -8.31 7.72 41.42
C GLU A 62 -7.96 6.25 41.10
N ARG A 63 -7.93 5.38 42.12
CA ARG A 63 -7.75 3.93 41.93
C ARG A 63 -8.94 3.30 41.20
N SER A 64 -10.16 3.71 41.54
CA SER A 64 -11.38 3.26 40.86
C SER A 64 -11.44 3.70 39.40
N LEU A 65 -11.04 4.95 39.10
CA LEU A 65 -10.95 5.44 37.72
C LEU A 65 -9.88 4.70 36.90
N LYS A 66 -8.71 4.41 37.48
CA LYS A 66 -7.67 3.60 36.82
C LYS A 66 -8.14 2.16 36.55
N CYS A 67 -8.92 1.58 37.46
CA CYS A 67 -9.52 0.25 37.29
C CYS A 67 -10.59 0.25 36.18
N LEU A 68 -11.47 1.26 36.16
CA LEU A 68 -12.46 1.40 35.09
C LEU A 68 -11.79 1.64 33.72
N GLN A 69 -10.71 2.42 33.68
CA GLN A 69 -9.93 2.62 32.45
C GLN A 69 -9.24 1.33 31.98
N SER A 70 -8.72 0.49 32.88
CA SER A 70 -8.12 -0.79 32.51
C SER A 70 -9.17 -1.78 32.02
N GLN A 71 -10.33 -1.84 32.67
CA GLN A 71 -11.47 -2.66 32.25
C GLN A 71 -12.01 -2.21 30.89
N LEU A 72 -12.15 -0.90 30.65
CA LEU A 72 -12.58 -0.37 29.36
C LEU A 72 -11.55 -0.67 28.27
N LYS A 73 -10.25 -0.53 28.54
CA LYS A 73 -9.18 -0.94 27.61
C LYS A 73 -9.25 -2.42 27.29
N GLN A 74 -9.52 -3.28 28.28
CA GLN A 74 -9.61 -4.72 28.08
C GLN A 74 -10.87 -5.10 27.29
N GLN A 75 -12.02 -4.47 27.56
CA GLN A 75 -13.24 -4.65 26.78
C GLN A 75 -13.08 -4.18 25.33
N VAL A 76 -12.43 -3.05 25.08
CA VAL A 76 -12.11 -2.57 23.72
C VAL A 76 -11.16 -3.54 22.99
N CYS A 77 -10.18 -4.10 23.71
CA CYS A 77 -9.25 -5.08 23.15
C CYS A 77 -9.98 -6.39 22.75
N VAL A 78 -10.85 -6.90 23.62
CA VAL A 78 -11.66 -8.10 23.35
C VAL A 78 -12.67 -7.84 22.22
N ALA A 79 -13.31 -6.67 22.18
CA ALA A 79 -14.20 -6.29 21.09
C ALA A 79 -13.45 -6.20 19.75
N ARG A 80 -12.23 -5.66 19.72
CA ARG A 80 -11.35 -5.65 18.53
C ARG A 80 -10.92 -7.05 18.11
N ALA A 81 -10.64 -7.94 19.05
CA ALA A 81 -10.27 -9.33 18.77
C ALA A 81 -11.47 -10.14 18.22
N LEU A 82 -12.66 -9.92 18.77
CA LEU A 82 -13.90 -10.55 18.29
C LEU A 82 -14.31 -10.00 16.91
N SER A 83 -14.18 -8.69 16.68
CA SER A 83 -14.45 -8.10 15.36
C SER A 83 -13.47 -8.57 14.28
N THR A 84 -12.19 -8.73 14.60
CA THR A 84 -11.18 -9.27 13.67
C THR A 84 -11.46 -10.73 13.32
N SER A 85 -11.89 -11.54 14.30
CA SER A 85 -12.26 -12.95 14.04
C SER A 85 -13.55 -13.14 13.23
N SER A 86 -14.49 -12.18 13.27
CA SER A 86 -15.69 -12.18 12.43
C SER A 86 -15.43 -11.61 11.02
N ALA A 87 -14.60 -10.57 10.89
CA ALA A 87 -14.24 -9.97 9.61
C ALA A 87 -13.44 -10.93 8.72
N LEU A 88 -12.60 -11.79 9.32
CA LEU A 88 -11.86 -12.83 8.60
C LEU A 88 -12.77 -13.92 7.98
N ARG A 89 -14.03 -14.07 8.41
CA ARG A 89 -14.95 -15.11 7.89
C ARG A 89 -15.58 -14.80 6.53
N GLN A 90 -15.48 -13.57 6.03
CA GLN A 90 -16.09 -13.17 4.76
C GLN A 90 -15.06 -12.82 3.67
N GLN A 91 -13.78 -13.10 3.90
CA GLN A 91 -12.77 -12.82 2.90
C GLN A 91 -12.95 -13.73 1.68
N PRO A 92 -12.89 -13.18 0.46
CA PRO A 92 -12.98 -13.97 -0.75
C PRO A 92 -11.85 -15.00 -0.74
N THR A 93 -12.21 -16.25 -0.95
CA THR A 93 -11.24 -17.33 -1.06
C THR A 93 -10.89 -17.54 -2.52
N LEU A 94 -9.73 -18.12 -2.78
CA LEU A 94 -9.33 -18.51 -4.14
C LEU A 94 -10.38 -19.41 -4.81
N SER A 95 -11.13 -20.18 -4.00
CA SER A 95 -12.27 -20.99 -4.45
C SER A 95 -13.50 -20.22 -4.92
N SER A 96 -13.69 -19.00 -4.44
CA SER A 96 -14.82 -18.14 -4.81
C SER A 96 -14.57 -17.27 -6.05
N LEU A 97 -13.36 -17.31 -6.61
CA LEU A 97 -13.00 -16.50 -7.78
C LEU A 97 -13.61 -17.07 -9.07
N PRO A 98 -13.96 -16.20 -10.05
CA PRO A 98 -14.31 -16.63 -11.40
C PRO A 98 -13.22 -17.50 -12.02
N GLN A 99 -13.61 -18.48 -12.85
CA GLN A 99 -12.70 -19.50 -13.37
C GLN A 99 -11.47 -18.91 -14.09
N GLU A 100 -11.64 -17.88 -14.92
CA GLU A 100 -10.52 -17.25 -15.62
C GLU A 100 -9.56 -16.50 -14.69
N VAL A 101 -10.11 -15.83 -13.66
CA VAL A 101 -9.31 -15.14 -12.64
C VAL A 101 -8.51 -16.17 -11.85
N ARG A 102 -9.17 -17.24 -11.41
CA ARG A 102 -8.54 -18.34 -10.69
C ARG A 102 -7.42 -18.98 -11.50
N ALA A 103 -7.68 -19.31 -12.76
CA ALA A 103 -6.67 -19.89 -13.64
C ALA A 103 -5.45 -18.97 -13.82
N TYR A 104 -5.68 -17.66 -13.93
CA TYR A 104 -4.61 -16.66 -13.99
C TYR A 104 -3.80 -16.60 -12.68
N VAL A 105 -4.47 -16.57 -11.53
CA VAL A 105 -3.81 -16.58 -10.21
C VAL A 105 -2.99 -17.84 -10.03
N GLU A 106 -3.55 -19.01 -10.31
CA GLU A 106 -2.86 -20.30 -10.19
C GLU A 106 -1.68 -20.43 -11.16
N GLU A 107 -1.80 -19.91 -12.39
CA GLU A 107 -0.70 -19.82 -13.35
C GLU A 107 0.47 -19.02 -12.77
N LYS A 108 0.20 -17.84 -12.23
CA LYS A 108 1.26 -16.97 -11.68
C LYS A 108 1.76 -17.44 -10.34
N GLN A 109 0.94 -18.11 -9.54
CA GLN A 109 1.37 -18.77 -8.31
C GLN A 109 2.43 -19.84 -8.59
N ARG A 110 2.25 -20.67 -9.64
CA ARG A 110 3.24 -21.68 -10.03
C ARG A 110 4.60 -21.07 -10.43
N ILE A 111 4.58 -19.92 -11.10
CA ILE A 111 5.79 -19.23 -11.56
C ILE A 111 6.46 -18.52 -10.38
N CYS A 112 5.74 -17.68 -9.65
CA CYS A 112 6.30 -16.76 -8.65
C CYS A 112 6.59 -17.45 -7.30
N GLN A 113 5.95 -18.60 -7.03
CA GLN A 113 6.11 -19.41 -5.81
C GLN A 113 5.91 -18.63 -4.49
N PRO A 114 4.78 -17.91 -4.31
CA PRO A 114 4.48 -17.25 -3.04
C PRO A 114 4.19 -18.27 -1.93
N SER A 115 4.42 -17.89 -0.68
CA SER A 115 4.09 -18.73 0.49
C SER A 115 2.59 -18.80 0.74
N THR A 116 1.88 -17.70 0.51
CA THR A 116 0.45 -17.55 0.75
C THR A 116 -0.17 -16.72 -0.37
N VAL A 117 -1.47 -16.93 -0.62
CA VAL A 117 -2.24 -16.11 -1.55
C VAL A 117 -3.38 -15.46 -0.79
N HIS A 118 -3.51 -14.14 -0.91
CA HIS A 118 -4.52 -13.33 -0.24
C HIS A 118 -5.37 -12.62 -1.28
N VAL A 119 -6.68 -12.82 -1.26
CA VAL A 119 -7.60 -12.13 -2.18
C VAL A 119 -8.16 -10.90 -1.49
N CYS A 120 -7.93 -9.73 -2.07
CA CYS A 120 -8.34 -8.48 -1.46
C CYS A 120 -9.85 -8.24 -1.58
N ASP A 121 -10.47 -7.85 -0.48
CA ASP A 121 -11.90 -7.52 -0.40
C ASP A 121 -12.17 -6.01 -0.47
N GLY A 122 -11.15 -5.18 -0.20
CA GLY A 122 -11.21 -3.71 -0.24
C GLY A 122 -11.74 -3.07 1.06
N SER A 123 -12.05 -3.86 2.07
CA SER A 123 -12.66 -3.39 3.32
C SER A 123 -11.71 -2.52 4.16
N ASP A 124 -12.28 -1.71 5.04
CA ASP A 124 -11.50 -0.92 6.01
C ASP A 124 -10.75 -1.82 7.01
N ALA A 125 -11.30 -3.00 7.31
CA ALA A 125 -10.67 -3.99 8.18
C ALA A 125 -9.41 -4.58 7.54
N GLU A 126 -9.49 -4.95 6.25
CA GLU A 126 -8.33 -5.38 5.47
C GLU A 126 -7.27 -4.28 5.43
N ASN A 127 -7.66 -3.05 5.09
CA ASN A 127 -6.73 -1.94 5.01
C ASN A 127 -6.03 -1.67 6.36
N SER A 128 -6.77 -1.70 7.46
CA SER A 128 -6.21 -1.54 8.82
C SER A 128 -5.19 -2.64 9.14
N HIS A 129 -5.49 -3.89 8.75
CA HIS A 129 -4.57 -5.02 8.93
C HIS A 129 -3.27 -4.85 8.12
N LEU A 130 -3.37 -4.40 6.86
CA LEU A 130 -2.20 -4.15 6.01
C LEU A 130 -1.35 -2.99 6.54
N LEU A 131 -1.97 -1.92 7.03
CA LEU A 131 -1.28 -0.81 7.67
C LEU A 131 -0.53 -1.27 8.93
N ASP A 132 -1.19 -2.05 9.79
CA ASP A 132 -0.56 -2.63 10.98
C ASP A 132 0.64 -3.54 10.62
N LEU A 133 0.52 -4.32 9.54
CA LEU A 133 1.61 -5.16 9.04
C LEU A 133 2.82 -4.31 8.61
N MET A 134 2.58 -3.26 7.82
CA MET A 134 3.63 -2.36 7.33
C MET A 134 4.27 -1.52 8.44
N LEU A 135 3.49 -1.14 9.46
CA LEU A 135 4.02 -0.48 10.66
C LEU A 135 4.95 -1.41 11.44
N LYS A 136 4.56 -2.69 11.60
CA LYS A 136 5.38 -3.70 12.29
C LYS A 136 6.66 -4.04 11.53
N SER A 137 6.63 -4.05 10.19
CA SER A 137 7.82 -4.27 9.37
C SER A 137 8.73 -3.04 9.29
N GLY A 138 8.28 -1.88 9.77
CA GLY A 138 9.02 -0.62 9.68
C GLY A 138 8.98 0.02 8.29
N SER A 139 8.18 -0.52 7.36
CA SER A 139 8.06 -0.03 5.99
C SER A 139 7.32 1.31 5.90
N ILE A 140 6.46 1.60 6.87
CA ILE A 140 5.79 2.90 6.99
C ILE A 140 5.89 3.44 8.43
N VAL A 141 5.80 4.77 8.55
CA VAL A 141 5.84 5.50 9.83
C VAL A 141 4.57 6.33 9.98
N PRO A 142 3.90 6.33 11.15
CA PRO A 142 2.71 7.15 11.35
C PRO A 142 3.07 8.63 11.44
N LEU A 143 2.21 9.51 10.91
CA LEU A 143 2.37 10.96 10.99
C LEU A 143 1.42 11.53 12.05
N PRO A 144 1.86 11.70 13.31
CA PRO A 144 0.97 12.02 14.44
C PRO A 144 0.28 13.39 14.35
N LYS A 145 0.78 14.26 13.47
CA LYS A 145 0.17 15.57 13.20
C LYS A 145 -1.16 15.44 12.44
N TYR A 146 -1.38 14.32 11.75
CA TYR A 146 -2.52 14.10 10.87
C TYR A 146 -3.27 12.81 11.23
N ARG A 147 -4.53 12.70 10.81
CA ARG A 147 -5.35 11.52 11.08
C ARG A 147 -5.19 10.51 9.93
N ASN A 148 -4.86 9.26 10.27
CA ASN A 148 -4.74 8.16 9.30
C ASN A 148 -3.74 8.45 8.16
N CYS A 149 -2.64 9.14 8.46
CA CYS A 149 -1.58 9.44 7.50
C CYS A 149 -0.29 8.72 7.86
N TYR A 150 0.41 8.25 6.83
CA TYR A 150 1.61 7.45 6.95
C TYR A 150 2.67 7.91 5.96
N LEU A 151 3.94 7.76 6.35
CA LEU A 151 5.11 8.05 5.53
C LEU A 151 5.80 6.74 5.17
N ALA A 152 5.95 6.47 3.87
CA ALA A 152 6.83 5.44 3.34
C ALA A 152 8.14 6.08 2.86
N ARG A 153 9.28 5.41 3.07
CA ARG A 153 10.57 5.81 2.51
C ARG A 153 11.06 4.67 1.62
N THR A 154 11.33 4.98 0.35
CA THR A 154 11.78 4.01 -0.64
C THR A 154 13.30 4.00 -0.76
N ASP A 155 13.85 2.96 -1.39
CA ASP A 155 15.25 2.94 -1.79
C ASP A 155 15.53 4.13 -2.74
N PRO A 156 16.63 4.89 -2.58
CA PRO A 156 17.01 5.96 -3.52
C PRO A 156 17.12 5.52 -4.99
N ALA A 157 17.40 4.24 -5.25
CA ALA A 157 17.39 3.66 -6.59
C ALA A 157 15.97 3.46 -7.15
N ASP A 158 14.96 3.53 -6.29
CA ASP A 158 13.55 3.29 -6.55
C ASP A 158 12.67 4.48 -6.12
N VAL A 159 12.77 5.56 -6.89
CA VAL A 159 12.09 6.85 -6.59
C VAL A 159 11.26 7.39 -7.74
N ALA A 160 11.46 6.87 -8.95
CA ALA A 160 10.87 7.42 -10.15
C ALA A 160 10.73 6.36 -11.24
N ARG A 161 9.83 6.63 -12.18
CA ARG A 161 9.69 5.81 -13.38
C ARG A 161 11.01 5.78 -14.15
N VAL A 162 11.48 4.57 -14.46
CA VAL A 162 12.68 4.36 -15.26
C VAL A 162 12.26 4.16 -16.71
N GLU A 163 12.09 5.25 -17.46
CA GLU A 163 11.58 5.21 -18.85
C GLU A 163 12.39 4.27 -19.74
N SER A 164 13.71 4.18 -19.56
CA SER A 164 14.60 3.28 -20.30
C SER A 164 14.34 1.78 -20.05
N ARG A 165 13.57 1.44 -19.01
CA ARG A 165 13.14 0.08 -18.65
C ARG A 165 11.64 -0.15 -18.87
N THR A 166 10.93 0.82 -19.44
CA THR A 166 9.51 0.70 -19.78
C THR A 166 9.36 0.36 -21.25
N PHE A 167 8.75 -0.78 -21.55
CA PHE A 167 8.60 -1.29 -22.91
C PHE A 167 7.15 -1.62 -23.23
N ILE A 168 6.80 -1.45 -24.50
CA ILE A 168 5.57 -2.01 -25.09
C ILE A 168 6.00 -3.13 -26.04
N SER A 169 5.32 -4.27 -25.94
CA SER A 169 5.61 -5.43 -26.78
C SER A 169 4.47 -5.71 -27.77
N THR A 170 4.84 -5.66 -29.04
CA THR A 170 3.99 -5.95 -30.20
C THR A 170 4.80 -6.76 -31.22
N GLU A 171 4.12 -7.55 -32.06
CA GLU A 171 4.80 -8.36 -33.10
C GLU A 171 5.65 -7.50 -34.04
N ARG A 172 5.09 -6.38 -34.50
CA ARG A 172 5.78 -5.41 -35.33
C ARG A 172 6.16 -4.19 -34.51
N ARG A 173 7.37 -3.69 -34.71
CA ARG A 173 7.90 -2.53 -34.00
C ARG A 173 7.12 -1.25 -34.33
N GLU A 174 6.68 -1.14 -35.57
CA GLU A 174 6.00 0.04 -36.12
C GLU A 174 4.61 0.26 -35.50
N ASP A 175 4.01 -0.79 -34.94
CA ASP A 175 2.73 -0.70 -34.20
C ASP A 175 2.90 -0.04 -32.82
N THR A 176 4.14 0.06 -32.32
CA THR A 176 4.47 0.63 -31.01
C THR A 176 5.20 1.97 -31.13
N ILE A 177 6.23 2.05 -31.98
CA ILE A 177 7.00 3.27 -32.18
C ILE A 177 7.27 3.54 -33.67
N PRO A 178 7.30 4.82 -34.08
CA PRO A 178 7.66 5.17 -35.45
C PRO A 178 9.15 4.88 -35.73
N THR A 179 9.47 4.63 -36.99
CA THR A 179 10.85 4.46 -37.45
C THR A 179 11.56 5.82 -37.46
N PRO A 180 12.57 6.04 -36.59
CA PRO A 180 13.31 7.29 -36.59
C PRO A 180 14.18 7.39 -37.85
N LYS A 181 14.50 8.63 -38.25
CA LYS A 181 15.49 8.88 -39.30
C LYS A 181 16.88 8.40 -38.84
N GLU A 182 17.73 8.06 -39.81
CA GLU A 182 19.11 7.66 -39.53
C GLU A 182 19.84 8.73 -38.70
N GLY A 183 20.58 8.29 -37.68
CA GLY A 183 21.27 9.19 -36.73
C GLY A 183 20.37 9.83 -35.66
N VAL A 184 19.05 9.64 -35.70
CA VAL A 184 18.12 10.18 -34.69
C VAL A 184 17.72 9.10 -33.69
N LYS A 185 17.91 9.37 -32.39
CA LYS A 185 17.37 8.52 -31.33
C LYS A 185 15.89 8.79 -31.15
N GLY A 186 15.05 7.76 -31.26
CA GLY A 186 13.62 7.86 -30.99
C GLY A 186 13.34 8.17 -29.50
N THR A 187 12.39 9.07 -29.24
CA THR A 187 11.99 9.50 -27.89
C THR A 187 10.53 9.16 -27.56
N LEU A 188 9.80 8.54 -28.48
CA LEU A 188 8.35 8.30 -28.36
C LEU A 188 7.99 6.98 -27.67
N GLY A 189 8.98 6.25 -27.14
CA GLY A 189 8.79 5.01 -26.39
C GLY A 189 9.85 3.96 -26.70
N ASN A 190 9.80 2.85 -25.97
CA ASN A 190 10.64 1.69 -26.23
C ASN A 190 9.79 0.50 -26.66
N TRP A 191 10.27 -0.21 -27.67
CA TRP A 191 9.67 -1.46 -28.13
C TRP A 191 10.57 -2.63 -27.75
N MET A 192 9.95 -3.74 -27.37
CA MET A 192 10.62 -5.02 -27.12
C MET A 192 9.87 -6.14 -27.84
N SER A 193 10.60 -7.00 -28.55
CA SER A 193 9.99 -8.13 -29.25
C SER A 193 9.29 -9.08 -28.26
N PRO A 194 8.23 -9.80 -28.66
CA PRO A 194 7.56 -10.76 -27.77
C PRO A 194 8.49 -11.85 -27.25
N SER A 195 9.47 -12.28 -28.05
CA SER A 195 10.44 -13.30 -27.67
C SER A 195 11.44 -12.79 -26.64
N ASP A 196 11.92 -11.55 -26.77
CA ASP A 196 12.84 -10.95 -25.79
C ASP A 196 12.12 -10.60 -24.48
N LEU A 197 10.85 -10.17 -24.56
CA LEU A 197 10.02 -10.00 -23.37
C LEU A 197 9.85 -11.33 -22.64
N GLN A 198 9.55 -12.42 -23.34
CA GLN A 198 9.39 -13.73 -22.69
C GLN A 198 10.67 -14.18 -22.00
N LYS A 199 11.84 -14.04 -22.64
CA LYS A 199 13.14 -14.31 -22.00
C LYS A 199 13.34 -13.47 -20.73
N ALA A 200 13.00 -12.18 -20.80
CA ALA A 200 13.13 -11.28 -19.66
C ALA A 200 12.20 -11.68 -18.49
N LEU A 201 11.00 -12.17 -18.80
CA LEU A 201 10.07 -12.69 -17.80
C LEU A 201 10.60 -14.00 -17.18
N ASP A 202 11.11 -14.91 -17.99
CA ASP A 202 11.65 -16.21 -17.57
C ASP A 202 12.92 -16.05 -16.71
N GLU A 203 13.67 -14.96 -16.89
CA GLU A 203 14.82 -14.63 -16.06
C GLU A 203 14.43 -14.08 -14.67
N ARG A 204 13.31 -13.35 -14.57
CA ARG A 204 12.99 -12.52 -13.38
C ARG A 204 11.91 -13.10 -12.48
N PHE A 205 10.86 -13.69 -13.05
CA PHE A 205 9.66 -14.09 -12.30
C PHE A 205 9.74 -15.47 -11.62
N PRO A 206 10.51 -16.46 -12.09
CA PRO A 206 10.57 -17.76 -11.41
C PRO A 206 11.04 -17.64 -9.95
N GLY A 207 10.14 -17.94 -9.01
CA GLY A 207 10.41 -17.90 -7.58
C GLY A 207 10.58 -16.50 -6.98
N CYS A 208 10.18 -15.43 -7.67
CA CYS A 208 10.41 -14.05 -7.23
C CYS A 208 9.65 -13.67 -5.95
N MET A 209 8.58 -14.40 -5.59
CA MET A 209 7.75 -14.15 -4.41
C MET A 209 7.97 -15.16 -3.27
N LYS A 210 9.03 -15.97 -3.32
CA LYS A 210 9.32 -16.95 -2.25
C LYS A 210 9.33 -16.28 -0.88
N GLY A 211 8.63 -16.89 0.08
CA GLY A 211 8.51 -16.36 1.44
C GLY A 211 7.52 -15.21 1.62
N ARG A 212 6.90 -14.71 0.55
CA ARG A 212 5.97 -13.57 0.57
C ARG A 212 4.54 -13.99 0.29
N THR A 213 3.61 -13.10 0.64
CA THR A 213 2.19 -13.21 0.28
C THR A 213 1.98 -12.65 -1.12
N MET A 214 1.31 -13.39 -2.01
CA MET A 214 0.77 -12.84 -3.25
C MET A 214 -0.63 -12.28 -2.99
N TYR A 215 -0.80 -10.98 -3.14
CA TYR A 215 -2.07 -10.28 -3.06
C TYR A 215 -2.75 -10.25 -4.43
N VAL A 216 -4.03 -10.61 -4.47
CA VAL A 216 -4.89 -10.54 -5.65
C VAL A 216 -5.79 -9.32 -5.50
N ILE A 217 -5.54 -8.29 -6.30
CA ILE A 217 -6.25 -7.01 -6.29
C ILE A 217 -7.22 -6.98 -7.49
N PRO A 218 -8.52 -7.24 -7.28
CA PRO A 218 -9.53 -6.93 -8.28
C PRO A 218 -9.83 -5.43 -8.25
N PHE A 219 -9.64 -4.74 -9.36
CA PHE A 219 -9.87 -3.29 -9.45
C PHE A 219 -10.62 -2.86 -10.72
N SER A 220 -11.33 -1.74 -10.62
CA SER A 220 -12.02 -1.08 -11.72
C SER A 220 -11.42 0.30 -11.98
N MET A 221 -11.04 0.53 -13.24
CA MET A 221 -10.66 1.84 -13.76
C MET A 221 -11.92 2.56 -14.24
N GLY A 222 -12.40 3.49 -13.42
CA GLY A 222 -13.67 4.20 -13.61
C GLY A 222 -14.78 3.68 -12.68
N PRO A 223 -15.95 4.36 -12.66
CA PRO A 223 -17.09 3.95 -11.85
C PRO A 223 -17.53 2.52 -12.17
N LEU A 224 -17.88 1.75 -11.13
CA LEU A 224 -18.37 0.38 -11.31
C LEU A 224 -19.64 0.37 -12.16
N GLY A 225 -19.69 -0.53 -13.14
CA GLY A 225 -20.80 -0.64 -14.10
C GLY A 225 -20.77 0.37 -15.25
N SER A 226 -19.80 1.29 -15.29
CA SER A 226 -19.64 2.21 -16.43
C SER A 226 -19.29 1.43 -17.71
N PRO A 227 -19.92 1.74 -18.87
CA PRO A 227 -19.61 1.07 -20.14
C PRO A 227 -18.18 1.38 -20.65
N LEU A 228 -17.57 2.47 -20.17
CA LEU A 228 -16.18 2.82 -20.47
C LEU A 228 -15.19 2.27 -19.43
N GLY A 229 -15.70 1.76 -18.31
CA GLY A 229 -14.89 1.19 -17.24
C GLY A 229 -14.19 -0.08 -17.70
N LYS A 230 -12.96 -0.30 -17.21
CA LYS A 230 -12.20 -1.52 -17.46
C LYS A 230 -11.81 -2.16 -16.13
N ILE A 231 -12.02 -3.47 -16.05
CA ILE A 231 -11.65 -4.26 -14.88
C ILE A 231 -10.29 -4.91 -15.12
N GLY A 232 -9.45 -4.87 -14.10
CA GLY A 232 -8.16 -5.53 -14.06
C GLY A 232 -8.01 -6.38 -12.80
N ILE A 233 -7.14 -7.38 -12.89
CA ILE A 233 -6.67 -8.17 -11.76
C ILE A 233 -5.17 -7.98 -11.66
N GLN A 234 -4.72 -7.33 -10.59
CA GLN A 234 -3.30 -7.16 -10.29
C GLN A 234 -2.85 -8.17 -9.24
N LEU A 235 -1.76 -8.88 -9.55
CA LEU A 235 -1.05 -9.73 -8.61
C LEU A 235 0.19 -8.99 -8.14
N THR A 236 0.40 -8.87 -6.84
CA THR A 236 1.55 -8.17 -6.25
C THR A 236 2.00 -8.87 -4.97
N ASP A 237 3.28 -8.78 -4.62
CA ASP A 237 3.83 -9.20 -3.32
C ASP A 237 4.07 -8.02 -2.34
N SER A 238 3.66 -6.81 -2.73
CA SER A 238 3.82 -5.58 -1.96
C SER A 238 2.52 -5.15 -1.27
N PRO A 239 2.43 -5.17 0.08
CA PRO A 239 1.26 -4.66 0.80
C PRO A 239 1.08 -3.15 0.60
N TYR A 240 2.16 -2.42 0.31
CA TYR A 240 2.12 -1.01 -0.01
C TYR A 240 1.35 -0.75 -1.32
N VAL A 241 1.59 -1.57 -2.35
CA VAL A 241 0.85 -1.49 -3.62
C VAL A 241 -0.63 -1.75 -3.37
N VAL A 242 -0.99 -2.71 -2.51
CA VAL A 242 -2.40 -2.99 -2.17
C VAL A 242 -3.07 -1.76 -1.54
N ALA A 243 -2.45 -1.17 -0.50
CA ALA A 243 -3.00 0.00 0.18
C ALA A 243 -3.11 1.22 -0.76
N SER A 244 -2.14 1.40 -1.66
CA SER A 244 -2.15 2.47 -2.66
C SER A 244 -3.22 2.27 -3.73
N MET A 245 -3.35 1.04 -4.24
CA MET A 245 -4.39 0.68 -5.22
C MET A 245 -5.79 0.88 -4.66
N ARG A 246 -5.97 0.70 -3.34
CA ARG A 246 -7.24 0.97 -2.66
C ARG A 246 -7.69 2.41 -2.75
N ILE A 247 -6.75 3.35 -2.70
CA ILE A 247 -7.03 4.78 -2.80
C ILE A 247 -7.21 5.18 -4.27
N MET A 248 -6.32 4.70 -5.14
CA MET A 248 -6.25 5.14 -6.53
C MET A 248 -7.33 4.53 -7.42
N THR A 249 -7.88 3.39 -7.04
CA THR A 249 -8.84 2.63 -7.85
C THR A 249 -10.04 2.19 -7.03
N ARG A 250 -11.10 1.73 -7.68
CA ARG A 250 -12.20 1.04 -6.99
C ARG A 250 -11.80 -0.42 -6.93
N MET A 251 -11.39 -0.92 -5.77
CA MET A 251 -10.97 -2.31 -5.60
C MET A 251 -11.87 -3.08 -4.64
N GLY A 252 -11.89 -4.41 -4.79
CA GLY A 252 -12.50 -5.30 -3.81
C GLY A 252 -13.57 -6.26 -4.36
N ALA A 253 -14.36 -6.82 -3.46
CA ALA A 253 -15.32 -7.88 -3.78
C ALA A 253 -16.39 -7.46 -4.80
N ASP A 254 -16.81 -6.19 -4.78
CA ASP A 254 -17.81 -5.69 -5.73
C ASP A 254 -17.30 -5.61 -7.17
N VAL A 255 -15.98 -5.46 -7.36
CA VAL A 255 -15.36 -5.55 -8.68
C VAL A 255 -15.45 -6.98 -9.22
N LEU A 256 -15.23 -7.99 -8.37
CA LEU A 256 -15.36 -9.40 -8.77
C LEU A 256 -16.79 -9.74 -9.18
N LYS A 257 -17.80 -9.19 -8.46
CA LYS A 257 -19.21 -9.33 -8.85
C LYS A 257 -19.51 -8.67 -10.20
N ALA A 258 -18.97 -7.47 -10.41
CA ALA A 258 -19.16 -6.72 -11.66
C ALA A 258 -18.44 -7.36 -12.86
N LEU A 259 -17.32 -8.05 -12.63
CA LEU A 259 -16.56 -8.74 -13.68
C LEU A 259 -17.39 -9.82 -14.37
N GLY A 260 -18.10 -10.64 -13.60
CA GLY A 260 -18.85 -11.78 -14.13
C GLY A 260 -17.96 -12.69 -15.00
N ASN A 261 -18.39 -12.92 -16.25
CA ASN A 261 -17.68 -13.71 -17.25
C ASN A 261 -16.96 -12.85 -18.31
N ASN A 262 -16.79 -11.55 -18.05
CA ASN A 262 -16.12 -10.66 -18.99
C ASN A 262 -14.59 -10.82 -18.91
N GLY A 263 -13.90 -10.50 -20.01
CA GLY A 263 -12.45 -10.42 -20.01
C GLY A 263 -11.93 -9.29 -19.10
N PHE A 264 -10.75 -9.49 -18.51
CA PHE A 264 -10.09 -8.51 -17.65
C PHE A 264 -8.63 -8.29 -18.08
N ILE A 265 -8.07 -7.16 -17.65
CA ILE A 265 -6.65 -6.86 -17.85
C ILE A 265 -5.83 -7.61 -16.80
N LYS A 266 -4.89 -8.45 -17.26
CA LYS A 266 -3.95 -9.20 -16.42
C LYS A 266 -2.76 -8.32 -16.06
N CYS A 267 -2.62 -7.98 -14.78
CA CYS A 267 -1.48 -7.23 -14.27
C CYS A 267 -0.67 -8.12 -13.32
N LEU A 268 0.64 -8.21 -13.52
CA LEU A 268 1.56 -8.95 -12.67
C LEU A 268 2.67 -8.01 -12.22
N HIS A 269 2.87 -7.94 -10.92
CA HIS A 269 3.82 -7.09 -10.24
C HIS A 269 4.58 -7.91 -9.21
N SER A 270 5.87 -7.63 -9.03
CA SER A 270 6.72 -8.25 -8.02
C SER A 270 7.86 -7.29 -7.68
N VAL A 271 8.12 -7.05 -6.40
CA VAL A 271 9.28 -6.25 -5.96
C VAL A 271 10.61 -6.93 -6.30
N GLY A 272 10.59 -8.25 -6.53
CA GLY A 272 11.75 -9.02 -7.01
C GLY A 272 12.77 -9.34 -5.92
N GLN A 273 12.34 -9.37 -4.65
CA GLN A 273 13.18 -9.64 -3.48
C GLN A 273 12.68 -10.89 -2.73
N PRO A 274 12.87 -12.11 -3.27
CA PRO A 274 12.46 -13.33 -2.60
C PRO A 274 13.18 -13.51 -1.25
N LEU A 275 12.52 -14.17 -0.29
CA LEU A 275 13.09 -14.48 1.02
C LEU A 275 13.71 -15.88 1.04
N PRO A 276 14.80 -16.10 1.81
CA PRO A 276 15.58 -15.09 2.53
C PRO A 276 16.26 -14.10 1.57
N MET A 277 16.39 -12.84 1.98
CA MET A 277 16.98 -11.81 1.14
C MET A 277 18.45 -12.13 0.86
N ALA A 278 18.89 -11.93 -0.38
CA ALA A 278 20.25 -12.25 -0.81
C ALA A 278 21.31 -11.26 -0.30
N SER A 279 20.90 -10.09 0.21
CA SER A 279 21.79 -9.01 0.63
C SER A 279 21.47 -8.52 2.05
N GLU A 280 22.54 -8.26 2.82
CA GLU A 280 22.52 -7.74 4.21
C GLU A 280 22.23 -6.22 4.26
N TRP A 281 21.25 -5.71 3.51
CA TRP A 281 20.87 -4.31 3.67
C TRP A 281 20.07 -4.14 4.96
N ASN A 282 20.69 -3.48 5.92
CA ASN A 282 20.21 -3.28 7.30
C ASN A 282 19.14 -2.18 7.46
N GLU A 283 18.64 -1.59 6.37
CA GLU A 283 17.56 -0.60 6.42
C GLU A 283 16.30 -1.17 5.77
N PRO A 284 15.13 -1.08 6.42
CA PRO A 284 13.86 -1.60 5.91
C PRO A 284 13.27 -0.69 4.81
N LEU A 285 14.09 -0.33 3.83
CA LEU A 285 13.66 0.48 2.70
C LEU A 285 12.77 -0.37 1.79
N LEU A 286 11.64 0.22 1.42
CA LEU A 286 10.73 -0.36 0.44
C LEU A 286 11.35 -0.26 -0.95
N CYS A 287 11.54 -1.39 -1.61
CA CYS A 287 11.45 -1.47 -3.07
C CYS A 287 9.99 -1.80 -3.39
N LEU A 288 9.36 -1.04 -4.27
CA LEU A 288 7.91 -1.03 -4.44
C LEU A 288 7.35 -1.99 -5.47
#